data_AF-A0A846AZ96-F1
#
_entry.id   AF-A0A846AZ96-F1
#
_cell.length_a   1.000
_cell.length_b   1.000
_cell.length_c   1.000
_cell.angle_alpha   90.00
_cell.angle_beta   90.00
_cell.angle_gamma   90.00
#
_symmetry.space_group_name_H-M   'P 1'
#
loop_
_entity.id
_entity.type
_entity.pdbx_description
1 polymer ?
#
loop_
_entity_poly.entity_id
_entity_poly.type
_entity_poly.pdbx_seq_one_letter_code
_entity_poly.pdbx_strand_id
1 'polypeptide(L)'
;MTNATDISCFGLRRSGNHAIINWIIRQNNGNFVHLNDVKVYKDKDPYKSFSQANIGGINPLIYHQDNWKWQRYFKYLMNSKTEYLYGRNSVTLDREKLRKYALKKLLIHSYEHYDLSDAMMPWFEERREEFLGKSQRRFDLLIIRDPYNNFASLIKKEEGRNLSKNPEAIIKKWIEHAKEYLGLSNYFKNRISISYNEWFVNKAYRQKITEALG
;
A
#
# COMPACT_ATOMS: atom_id res chain seq x y z
N MET A 1 20.37 0.12 6.65
CA MET A 1 19.01 -0.26 6.23
C MET A 1 18.09 0.94 6.45
N THR A 2 17.29 1.32 5.47
CA THR A 2 16.34 2.44 5.55
C THR A 2 14.98 1.99 6.05
N ASN A 3 14.57 0.76 5.72
CA ASN A 3 13.31 0.14 6.14
C ASN A 3 13.59 -1.19 6.85
N ALA A 4 12.85 -1.51 7.91
CA ALA A 4 12.86 -2.84 8.51
C ALA A 4 11.97 -3.79 7.69
N THR A 5 10.71 -3.42 7.46
CA THR A 5 9.79 -4.17 6.59
C THR A 5 9.28 -3.28 5.45
N ASP A 6 9.34 -3.81 4.22
CA ASP A 6 8.80 -3.21 3.00
C ASP A 6 7.73 -4.14 2.41
N ILE A 7 6.51 -3.63 2.21
CA ILE A 7 5.38 -4.37 1.67
C ILE A 7 4.89 -3.69 0.39
N SER A 8 5.02 -4.38 -0.74
CA SER A 8 4.34 -4.04 -1.99
C SER A 8 2.94 -4.64 -1.95
N CYS A 9 1.88 -3.84 -1.88
CA CYS A 9 0.51 -4.33 -1.75
C CYS A 9 -0.27 -4.19 -3.06
N PHE A 10 -0.73 -5.30 -3.62
CA PHE A 10 -1.49 -5.36 -4.86
C PHE A 10 -2.92 -5.81 -4.60
N GLY A 11 -3.87 -5.18 -5.28
CA GLY A 11 -5.25 -5.59 -5.24
C GLY A 11 -6.13 -4.73 -6.12
N LEU A 12 -7.29 -5.26 -6.48
CA LEU A 12 -8.28 -4.49 -7.21
C LEU A 12 -8.90 -3.40 -6.33
N ARG A 13 -9.37 -2.32 -6.96
CA ARG A 13 -10.23 -1.36 -6.26
C ARG A 13 -11.41 -2.08 -5.63
N ARG A 14 -11.76 -1.68 -4.40
CA ARG A 14 -12.86 -2.27 -3.61
C ARG A 14 -12.69 -3.74 -3.19
N SER A 15 -11.50 -4.31 -3.32
CA SER A 15 -11.16 -5.63 -2.77
C SER A 15 -11.05 -5.65 -1.23
N GLY A 16 -10.97 -4.47 -0.59
CA GLY A 16 -10.72 -4.36 0.84
C GLY A 16 -9.28 -3.96 1.20
N ASN A 17 -8.47 -3.53 0.22
CA ASN A 17 -7.09 -3.04 0.41
C ASN A 17 -6.92 -2.18 1.66
N HIS A 18 -7.70 -1.10 1.79
CA HIS A 18 -7.58 -0.18 2.94
C HIS A 18 -7.81 -0.86 4.30
N ALA A 19 -8.76 -1.81 4.39
CA ALA A 19 -9.06 -2.47 5.65
C ALA A 19 -7.90 -3.37 6.08
N ILE A 20 -7.34 -4.15 5.15
CA ILE A 20 -6.20 -5.04 5.42
C ILE A 20 -4.94 -4.21 5.70
N ILE A 21 -4.63 -3.19 4.90
CA ILE A 21 -3.46 -2.33 5.11
C ILE A 21 -3.54 -1.64 6.47
N ASN A 22 -4.70 -1.06 6.83
CA ASN A 22 -4.87 -0.44 8.13
C ASN A 22 -4.74 -1.46 9.27
N TRP A 23 -5.26 -2.68 9.09
CA TRP A 23 -5.07 -3.75 10.07
C TRP A 23 -3.59 -4.11 10.26
N ILE A 24 -2.81 -4.24 9.18
CA ILE A 24 -1.36 -4.47 9.23
C ILE A 24 -0.65 -3.33 9.97
N ILE A 25 -0.97 -2.08 9.62
CA ILE A 25 -0.40 -0.89 10.27
C ILE A 25 -0.69 -0.90 11.78
N ARG A 26 -1.89 -1.32 12.21
CA ARG A 26 -2.26 -1.38 13.63
C ARG A 26 -1.52 -2.48 14.40
N GLN A 27 -1.03 -3.53 13.75
CA GLN A 27 -0.15 -4.52 14.37
C GLN A 27 1.28 -4.01 14.54
N ASN A 28 1.68 -2.98 13.78
CA ASN A 28 3.02 -2.40 13.87
C ASN A 28 3.14 -1.44 15.05
N ASN A 29 3.95 -1.80 16.05
CA ASN A 29 4.26 -0.97 17.22
C ASN A 29 5.32 0.11 16.95
N GLY A 30 5.39 0.67 15.75
CA GLY A 30 6.38 1.70 15.45
C GLY A 30 5.99 2.64 14.33
N ASN A 31 6.98 3.36 13.85
CA ASN A 31 6.78 4.31 12.78
C ASN A 31 6.47 3.60 11.47
N PHE A 32 5.69 4.26 10.61
CA PHE A 32 5.34 3.72 9.31
C PHE A 32 5.16 4.81 8.27
N VAL A 33 5.33 4.41 7.01
CA VAL A 33 4.96 5.18 5.84
C VAL A 33 4.10 4.29 4.94
N HIS A 34 2.90 4.75 4.61
CA HIS A 34 2.04 4.11 3.63
C HIS A 34 1.82 5.03 2.44
N LEU A 35 2.29 4.62 1.27
CA LEU A 35 2.10 5.29 -0.02
C LEU A 35 0.93 4.63 -0.75
N ASN A 36 -0.25 5.25 -0.70
CA ASN A 36 -1.47 4.67 -1.21
C ASN A 36 -1.66 4.91 -2.71
N ASP A 37 -2.03 3.85 -3.44
CA ASP A 37 -2.38 3.85 -4.86
C ASP A 37 -1.34 4.57 -5.72
N VAL A 38 -0.13 4.01 -5.74
CA VAL A 38 1.04 4.43 -6.52
C VAL A 38 0.75 4.33 -8.01
N LYS A 39 1.02 5.41 -8.74
CA LYS A 39 0.72 5.54 -10.18
C LYS A 39 1.98 5.55 -11.03
N VAL A 40 2.61 4.39 -11.22
CA VAL A 40 3.90 4.24 -11.94
C VAL A 40 3.91 4.80 -13.37
N TYR A 41 2.74 4.86 -14.04
CA TYR A 41 2.60 5.47 -15.37
C TYR A 41 2.71 7.00 -15.35
N LYS A 42 2.54 7.64 -14.18
CA LYS A 42 2.73 9.09 -14.00
C LYS A 42 4.17 9.42 -13.64
N ASP A 43 4.71 8.68 -12.68
CA ASP A 43 6.11 8.79 -12.26
C ASP A 43 6.55 7.43 -11.71
N LYS A 44 7.74 7.00 -12.13
CA LYS A 44 8.36 5.73 -11.74
C LYS A 44 8.68 5.68 -10.25
N ASP A 45 8.85 6.83 -9.61
CA ASP A 45 9.18 6.98 -8.20
C ASP A 45 7.91 6.97 -7.32
N PRO A 46 7.72 5.97 -6.43
CA PRO A 46 6.52 5.85 -5.59
C PRO A 46 6.28 7.05 -4.66
N TYR A 47 7.35 7.71 -4.19
CA TYR A 47 7.23 8.92 -3.37
C TYR A 47 6.74 10.13 -4.18
N LYS A 48 6.73 10.04 -5.52
CA LYS A 48 6.21 11.08 -6.42
C LYS A 48 4.86 10.74 -7.03
N SER A 49 4.52 9.46 -7.15
CA SER A 49 3.30 9.01 -7.86
C SER A 49 2.17 8.48 -6.98
N PHE A 50 2.32 8.39 -5.65
CA PHE A 50 1.22 8.03 -4.76
C PHE A 50 0.00 8.95 -4.92
N SER A 51 -1.18 8.44 -4.62
CA SER A 51 -2.42 9.24 -4.57
C SER A 51 -2.58 9.92 -3.22
N GLN A 52 -2.29 9.19 -2.14
CA GLN A 52 -2.26 9.71 -0.78
C GLN A 52 -1.11 9.05 0.01
N ALA A 53 -0.46 9.77 0.91
CA ALA A 53 0.48 9.21 1.88
C ALA A 53 -0.12 9.27 3.29
N ASN A 54 0.02 8.19 4.06
CA ASN A 54 -0.25 8.15 5.50
C ASN A 54 1.06 7.89 6.24
N ILE A 55 1.38 8.74 7.21
CA ILE A 55 2.64 8.71 7.95
C ILE A 55 2.31 8.76 9.44
N GLY A 56 2.85 7.82 10.22
CA GLY A 56 2.67 7.76 11.67
C GLY A 56 3.94 7.38 12.40
N GLY A 57 4.07 7.82 13.66
CA GLY A 57 5.23 7.50 14.50
C GLY A 57 6.56 8.16 14.10
N ILE A 58 6.56 9.04 13.09
CA ILE A 58 7.74 9.82 12.69
C ILE A 58 7.56 11.25 13.19
N ASN A 59 8.62 11.85 13.74
CA ASN A 59 8.61 13.25 14.13
C ASN A 59 8.25 14.13 12.91
N PRO A 60 7.12 14.87 12.95
CA PRO A 60 6.65 15.67 11.82
C PRO A 60 7.64 16.76 11.40
N LEU A 61 8.50 17.25 12.29
CA LEU A 61 9.54 18.24 11.95
C LEU A 61 10.54 17.74 10.89
N ILE A 62 10.61 16.42 10.67
CA ILE A 62 11.50 15.81 9.68
C ILE A 62 10.97 16.03 8.27
N TYR A 63 9.66 15.87 8.07
CA TYR A 63 9.04 15.81 6.75
C TYR A 63 7.99 16.89 6.50
N HIS A 64 7.72 17.77 7.47
CA HIS A 64 6.91 18.97 7.27
C HIS A 64 7.74 20.21 6.98
N GLN A 65 7.34 20.95 5.95
CA GLN A 65 8.00 22.21 5.56
C GLN A 65 7.18 23.46 5.90
N ASP A 66 5.93 23.31 6.34
CA ASP A 66 5.05 24.45 6.64
C ASP A 66 5.23 25.01 8.07
N ASN A 67 4.64 26.19 8.31
CA ASN A 67 4.64 26.82 9.63
C ASN A 67 3.80 26.05 10.68
N TRP A 68 2.92 25.15 10.23
CA TRP A 68 2.09 24.30 11.10
C TRP A 68 2.87 23.11 11.67
N LYS A 69 4.11 22.89 11.24
CA LYS A 69 4.99 21.81 11.73
C LYS A 69 5.12 21.78 13.25
N TRP A 70 5.13 22.94 13.92
CA TRP A 70 5.23 23.02 15.38
C TRP A 70 3.96 22.54 16.07
N GLN A 71 2.78 22.96 15.62
CA GLN A 71 1.52 22.45 16.17
C GLN A 71 1.39 20.93 15.99
N ARG A 72 1.81 20.43 14.82
CA ARG A 72 1.86 18.99 14.55
C ARG A 72 2.88 18.30 15.46
N TYR A 73 4.05 18.89 15.67
CA TYR A 73 5.05 18.37 16.60
C TYR A 73 4.53 18.28 18.03
N PHE A 74 3.84 19.32 18.53
CA PHE A 74 3.21 19.26 19.85
C PHE A 74 2.16 18.15 19.94
N LYS A 75 1.32 17.99 18.90
CA LYS A 75 0.37 16.87 18.82
C LYS A 75 1.08 15.51 18.82
N TYR A 76 2.20 15.39 18.12
CA TYR A 76 3.04 14.19 18.10
C TYR A 76 3.64 13.88 19.48
N LEU A 77 4.09 14.88 20.24
CA LEU A 77 4.58 14.69 21.61
C LEU A 77 3.49 14.18 22.55
N MET A 78 2.26 14.70 22.42
CA MET A 78 1.12 14.24 23.23
C MET A 78 0.63 12.85 22.82
N ASN A 79 0.73 12.50 21.54
CA ASN A 79 0.36 11.21 21.02
C ASN A 79 1.27 10.83 19.85
N SER A 80 2.29 10.02 20.13
CA SER A 80 3.27 9.57 19.13
C SER A 80 2.66 8.66 18.06
N LYS A 81 1.45 8.13 18.28
CA LYS A 81 0.66 7.39 17.28
C LYS A 81 -0.16 8.29 16.36
N THR A 82 -0.01 9.61 16.45
CA THR A 82 -0.68 10.54 15.53
C THR A 82 -0.29 10.24 14.09
N GLU A 83 -1.29 10.18 13.23
CA GLU A 83 -1.16 9.93 11.80
C GLU A 83 -1.40 11.23 11.02
N TYR A 84 -0.63 11.43 9.95
CA TYR A 84 -0.75 12.57 9.06
C TYR A 84 -0.97 12.11 7.62
N LEU A 85 -1.98 12.70 6.99
CA LEU A 85 -2.40 12.38 5.64
C LEU A 85 -1.99 13.48 4.66
N TYR A 86 -1.50 13.08 3.50
CA TYR A 86 -1.06 14.00 2.45
C TYR A 86 -1.57 13.55 1.09
N GLY A 87 -2.13 14.48 0.32
CA GLY A 87 -2.42 14.23 -1.09
C GLY A 87 -1.15 14.28 -1.95
N ARG A 88 -1.26 13.77 -3.18
CA ARG A 88 -0.17 13.82 -4.18
C ARG A 88 0.43 15.21 -4.41
N ASN A 89 -0.34 16.28 -4.33
CA ASN A 89 0.19 17.63 -4.64
C ASN A 89 0.54 18.42 -3.38
N SER A 90 0.70 17.74 -2.24
CA SER A 90 1.00 18.43 -0.99
C SER A 90 2.43 18.98 -1.01
N VAL A 91 2.53 20.30 -1.15
CA VAL A 91 3.78 21.06 -1.09
C VAL A 91 4.41 21.07 0.30
N THR A 92 3.63 20.75 1.34
CA THR A 92 4.11 20.79 2.72
C THR A 92 4.84 19.52 3.14
N LEU A 93 4.81 18.47 2.29
CA LEU A 93 5.49 17.21 2.51
C LEU A 93 6.87 17.18 1.85
N ASP A 94 7.91 17.13 2.67
CA ASP A 94 9.28 16.86 2.23
C ASP A 94 9.47 15.35 1.96
N ARG A 95 9.27 14.97 0.70
CA ARG A 95 9.39 13.57 0.24
C ARG A 95 10.80 13.03 0.35
N GLU A 96 11.80 13.86 0.06
CA GLU A 96 13.20 13.45 0.08
C GLU A 96 13.67 13.19 1.50
N LYS A 97 13.32 14.06 2.46
CA LYS A 97 13.61 13.80 3.88
C LYS A 97 12.86 12.58 4.39
N LEU A 98 11.60 12.39 4.00
CA LEU A 98 10.83 11.20 4.38
C LEU A 98 11.45 9.91 3.82
N ARG A 99 11.89 9.91 2.56
CA ARG A 99 12.61 8.79 1.93
C ARG A 99 13.89 8.47 2.71
N LYS A 100 14.69 9.49 2.99
CA LYS A 100 15.99 9.37 3.67
C LYS A 100 15.90 9.14 5.17
N TYR A 101 14.71 9.28 5.78
CA TYR A 101 14.51 9.03 7.20
C TYR A 101 14.99 7.63 7.58
N ALA A 102 15.95 7.59 8.50
CA ALA A 102 16.62 6.38 8.92
C ALA A 102 15.68 5.50 9.75
N LEU A 103 15.57 4.24 9.34
CA LEU A 103 14.84 3.17 10.02
C LEU A 103 13.32 3.41 10.15
N LYS A 104 12.63 3.36 9.01
CA LYS A 104 11.19 3.11 8.97
C LYS A 104 10.93 1.66 9.40
N LYS A 105 10.16 1.41 10.47
CA LYS A 105 9.80 0.04 10.86
C LYS A 105 8.94 -0.62 9.78
N LEU A 106 8.03 0.14 9.18
CA LEU A 106 7.14 -0.35 8.15
C LEU A 106 7.00 0.64 7.00
N LEU A 107 7.31 0.19 5.78
CA LEU A 107 6.98 0.86 4.53
C LEU A 107 5.93 0.01 3.81
N ILE A 108 4.79 0.61 3.46
CA ILE A 108 3.79 0.00 2.60
C ILE A 108 3.64 0.90 1.38
N HIS A 109 3.63 0.31 0.20
CA HIS A 109 3.22 0.99 -1.03
C HIS A 109 2.18 0.13 -1.73
N SER A 110 1.02 0.72 -2.04
CA SER A 110 -0.10 -0.01 -2.60
C SER A 110 -0.36 0.36 -4.05
N TYR A 111 -0.76 -0.63 -4.83
CA TYR A 111 -1.02 -0.53 -6.26
C TYR A 111 -2.44 -1.03 -6.51
N GLU A 112 -3.35 -0.11 -6.82
CA GLU A 112 -4.72 -0.49 -7.11
C GLU A 112 -4.96 -0.61 -8.61
N HIS A 113 -5.55 -1.73 -9.02
CA HIS A 113 -6.04 -1.94 -10.39
C HIS A 113 -4.94 -2.06 -11.46
N TYR A 114 -3.76 -2.55 -11.06
CA TYR A 114 -2.65 -2.87 -11.96
C TYR A 114 -2.85 -4.22 -12.64
N ASP A 115 -2.25 -4.41 -13.82
CA ASP A 115 -2.01 -5.76 -14.35
C ASP A 115 -0.84 -6.36 -13.58
N LEU A 116 -0.94 -7.63 -13.17
CA LEU A 116 0.13 -8.28 -12.39
C LEU A 116 1.35 -8.57 -13.26
N SER A 117 1.16 -8.81 -14.55
CA SER A 117 2.26 -8.83 -15.53
C SER A 117 3.10 -7.55 -15.49
N ASP A 118 2.46 -6.42 -15.21
CA ASP A 118 3.10 -5.10 -15.12
C ASP A 118 3.55 -4.77 -13.70
N ALA A 119 3.18 -5.55 -12.68
CA ALA A 119 3.54 -5.29 -11.29
C ALA A 119 5.04 -5.60 -11.03
N MET A 120 5.58 -6.60 -11.71
CA MET A 120 6.99 -6.97 -11.70
C MET A 120 7.78 -6.15 -12.72
N MET A 121 7.68 -4.82 -12.67
CA MET A 121 8.43 -3.95 -13.58
C MET A 121 9.93 -4.20 -13.37
N PRO A 122 10.67 -4.84 -14.29
CA PRO A 122 12.07 -5.21 -14.03
C PRO A 122 12.91 -3.97 -13.73
N TRP A 123 12.59 -2.88 -14.42
CA TRP A 123 13.19 -1.57 -14.19
C TRP A 123 12.95 -1.01 -12.78
N PHE A 124 11.82 -1.36 -12.13
CA PHE A 124 11.54 -0.91 -10.77
C PHE A 124 12.38 -1.68 -9.78
N GLU A 125 12.50 -3.00 -9.94
CA GLU A 125 13.31 -3.83 -9.05
C GLU A 125 14.80 -3.46 -9.12
N GLU A 126 15.32 -3.15 -10.31
CA GLU A 126 16.70 -2.66 -10.50
C GLU A 126 16.98 -1.35 -9.75
N ARG A 127 15.97 -0.47 -9.65
CA ARG A 127 16.10 0.87 -9.03
C ARG A 127 15.36 0.98 -7.70
N ARG A 128 14.87 -0.13 -7.14
CA ARG A 128 14.02 -0.12 -5.95
C ARG A 128 14.71 0.56 -4.78
N GLU A 129 15.99 0.29 -4.57
CA GLU A 129 16.76 0.87 -3.47
C GLU A 129 16.98 2.39 -3.64
N GLU A 130 17.06 2.87 -4.87
CA GLU A 130 17.09 4.31 -5.17
C GLU A 130 15.76 4.97 -4.77
N PHE A 131 14.64 4.33 -5.12
CA PHE A 131 13.31 4.89 -4.90
C PHE A 131 12.81 4.76 -3.46
N LEU A 132 13.00 3.60 -2.83
CA LEU A 132 12.41 3.23 -1.54
C LEU A 132 13.44 3.10 -0.42
N GLY A 133 14.73 3.04 -0.75
CA GLY A 133 15.80 2.72 0.21
C GLY A 133 15.95 1.21 0.45
N LYS A 134 17.00 0.85 1.20
CA LYS A 134 17.30 -0.55 1.54
C LYS A 134 16.32 -1.08 2.60
N SER A 135 15.80 -2.28 2.40
CA SER A 135 14.83 -2.94 3.30
C SER A 135 15.37 -4.26 3.84
N GLN A 136 15.19 -4.54 5.15
CA GLN A 136 15.62 -5.82 5.75
C GLN A 136 14.76 -6.98 5.31
N ARG A 137 13.44 -6.80 5.34
CA ARG A 137 12.44 -7.77 4.89
C ARG A 137 11.58 -7.14 3.80
N ARG A 138 11.20 -7.94 2.80
CA ARG A 138 10.38 -7.52 1.66
C ARG A 138 9.28 -8.54 1.43
N PHE A 139 8.04 -8.09 1.29
CA PHE A 139 6.90 -8.94 1.00
C PHE A 139 6.08 -8.36 -0.14
N ASP A 140 5.58 -9.22 -1.01
CA ASP A 140 4.54 -8.87 -1.98
C ASP A 140 3.20 -9.38 -1.45
N LEU A 141 2.30 -8.45 -1.12
CA LEU A 141 0.99 -8.76 -0.58
C LEU A 141 -0.05 -8.71 -1.69
N LEU A 142 -0.72 -9.83 -1.97
CA LEU A 142 -1.81 -9.90 -2.93
C LEU A 142 -3.15 -10.00 -2.20
N ILE A 143 -4.03 -9.02 -2.39
CA ILE A 143 -5.36 -9.00 -1.80
C ILE A 143 -6.40 -9.32 -2.89
N ILE A 144 -7.18 -10.37 -2.66
CA ILE A 144 -8.31 -10.73 -3.49
C ILE A 144 -9.60 -10.76 -2.68
N ARG A 145 -10.71 -10.45 -3.34
CA ARG A 145 -12.06 -10.58 -2.80
C ARG A 145 -12.89 -11.39 -3.78
N ASP A 146 -13.90 -12.09 -3.27
CA ASP A 146 -14.87 -12.78 -4.11
C ASP A 146 -15.40 -11.86 -5.23
N PRO A 147 -15.59 -12.41 -6.44
CA PRO A 147 -15.86 -11.59 -7.63
C PRO A 147 -17.21 -10.87 -7.51
N TYR A 148 -18.23 -11.54 -6.95
CA TYR A 148 -19.57 -10.97 -6.82
C TYR A 148 -19.59 -9.71 -5.97
N ASN A 149 -19.06 -9.75 -4.75
CA ASN A 149 -19.01 -8.58 -3.88
C ASN A 149 -18.03 -7.52 -4.39
N ASN A 150 -16.91 -7.93 -5.01
CA ASN A 150 -15.98 -6.96 -5.55
C ASN A 150 -16.60 -6.18 -6.70
N PHE A 151 -17.23 -6.86 -7.67
CA PHE A 151 -17.89 -6.23 -8.80
C PHE A 151 -19.12 -5.43 -8.38
N ALA A 152 -19.97 -5.96 -7.49
CA ALA A 152 -21.10 -5.19 -6.96
C ALA A 152 -20.65 -3.89 -6.29
N SER A 153 -19.58 -3.93 -5.48
CA SER A 153 -19.04 -2.72 -4.84
C SER A 153 -18.39 -1.75 -5.83
N LEU A 154 -17.82 -2.24 -6.94
CA LEU A 154 -17.27 -1.41 -8.01
C LEU A 154 -18.40 -0.71 -8.76
N ILE A 155 -19.39 -1.47 -9.21
CA ILE A 155 -20.57 -0.97 -9.93
C ILE A 155 -21.25 0.11 -9.10
N LYS A 156 -21.56 -0.15 -7.81
CA LYS A 156 -22.18 0.84 -6.92
C LYS A 156 -21.37 2.13 -6.74
N LYS A 157 -20.03 2.07 -6.78
CA LYS A 157 -19.19 3.28 -6.68
C LYS A 157 -19.24 4.10 -7.98
N GLU A 158 -19.40 3.41 -9.09
CA GLU A 158 -19.18 3.95 -10.43
C GLU A 158 -20.48 4.14 -11.21
N GLU A 159 -21.62 3.79 -10.61
CA GLU A 159 -22.90 4.47 -10.75
C GLU A 159 -22.69 5.98 -10.50
N GLY A 160 -22.26 6.68 -11.56
CA GLY A 160 -21.85 8.09 -11.56
C GLY A 160 -20.50 8.40 -12.24
N ARG A 161 -19.65 7.41 -12.56
CA ARG A 161 -18.28 7.62 -13.12
C ARG A 161 -17.83 6.69 -14.26
N ASN A 162 -18.72 5.87 -14.83
CA ASN A 162 -18.50 5.01 -16.02
C ASN A 162 -17.62 3.76 -15.80
N LEU A 163 -18.00 2.86 -14.89
CA LEU A 163 -17.52 1.46 -14.97
C LEU A 163 -17.96 0.76 -16.26
N SER A 164 -19.04 1.27 -16.88
CA SER A 164 -19.70 0.74 -18.07
C SER A 164 -18.83 0.72 -19.33
N LYS A 165 -17.68 1.40 -19.35
CA LYS A 165 -16.86 1.52 -20.57
C LYS A 165 -16.04 0.27 -20.90
N ASN A 166 -15.64 -0.55 -19.92
CA ASN A 166 -14.90 -1.78 -20.20
C ASN A 166 -14.98 -2.82 -19.05
N PRO A 167 -16.12 -3.49 -18.84
CA PRO A 167 -16.26 -4.52 -17.83
C PRO A 167 -15.34 -5.72 -18.07
N GLU A 168 -15.05 -6.05 -19.33
CA GLU A 168 -14.17 -7.15 -19.71
C GLU A 168 -12.74 -6.94 -19.19
N ALA A 169 -12.20 -5.72 -19.28
CA ALA A 169 -10.89 -5.41 -18.74
C ALA A 169 -10.82 -5.61 -17.22
N ILE A 170 -11.87 -5.23 -16.49
CA ILE A 170 -11.94 -5.42 -15.02
C ILE A 170 -12.02 -6.91 -14.67
N ILE A 171 -12.85 -7.67 -15.39
CA ILE A 171 -12.98 -9.13 -15.20
C ILE A 171 -11.64 -9.81 -15.51
N LYS A 172 -10.99 -9.44 -16.61
CA LYS A 172 -9.68 -9.97 -16.99
C LYS A 172 -8.63 -9.73 -15.90
N LYS A 173 -8.56 -8.51 -15.36
CA LYS A 173 -7.69 -8.18 -14.22
C LYS A 173 -8.00 -9.01 -12.98
N TRP A 174 -9.28 -9.19 -12.66
CA TRP A 174 -9.69 -10.04 -11.54
C TRP A 174 -9.24 -11.49 -11.74
N ILE A 175 -9.45 -12.05 -12.94
CA ILE A 175 -9.00 -13.41 -13.27
C ILE A 175 -7.48 -13.54 -13.15
N GLU A 176 -6.72 -12.53 -13.58
CA GLU A 176 -5.26 -12.53 -13.41
C GLU A 176 -4.85 -12.58 -11.94
N HIS A 177 -5.49 -11.77 -11.08
CA HIS A 177 -5.23 -11.81 -9.63
C HIS A 177 -5.66 -13.14 -9.01
N ALA A 178 -6.76 -13.73 -9.47
CA ALA A 178 -7.20 -15.04 -9.03
C ALA A 178 -6.21 -16.15 -9.42
N LYS A 179 -5.65 -16.10 -10.64
CA LYS A 179 -4.61 -17.03 -11.07
C LYS A 179 -3.36 -16.92 -10.19
N GLU A 180 -2.90 -15.72 -9.88
CA GLU A 180 -1.75 -15.53 -8.97
C GLU A 180 -2.07 -16.01 -7.55
N TYR A 181 -3.27 -15.71 -7.05
CA TYR A 181 -3.75 -16.18 -5.75
C TYR A 181 -3.75 -17.72 -5.65
N LEU A 182 -4.18 -18.40 -6.72
CA LEU A 182 -4.22 -19.87 -6.81
C LEU A 182 -2.86 -20.50 -7.14
N GLY A 183 -1.82 -19.70 -7.38
CA GLY A 183 -0.50 -20.19 -7.79
C GLY A 183 -0.42 -20.70 -9.23
N LEU A 184 -1.41 -20.37 -10.06
CA LEU A 184 -1.43 -20.65 -11.51
C LEU A 184 -0.55 -19.68 -12.31
N SER A 185 -0.17 -18.56 -11.68
CA SER A 185 0.94 -17.70 -12.11
C SER A 185 1.90 -17.50 -10.94
N ASN A 186 3.12 -17.05 -11.26
CA ASN A 186 4.17 -16.81 -10.27
C ASN A 186 4.88 -15.48 -10.55
N TYR A 187 4.10 -14.40 -10.63
CA TYR A 187 4.67 -13.06 -10.73
C TYR A 187 5.39 -12.72 -9.44
N PHE A 188 4.84 -13.03 -8.27
CA PHE A 188 5.46 -12.65 -7.00
C PHE A 188 6.33 -13.77 -6.42
N LYS A 189 7.60 -13.46 -6.12
CA LYS A 189 8.55 -14.45 -5.57
C LYS A 189 8.39 -14.67 -4.08
N ASN A 190 8.12 -13.62 -3.31
CA ASN A 190 7.91 -13.70 -1.85
C ASN A 190 6.51 -13.19 -1.50
N ARG A 191 5.50 -13.97 -1.88
CA ARG A 191 4.10 -13.53 -1.84
C ARG A 191 3.36 -13.99 -0.60
N ILE A 192 2.52 -13.10 -0.07
CA ILE A 192 1.48 -13.41 0.90
C ILE A 192 0.15 -13.06 0.26
N SER A 193 -0.65 -14.09 -0.02
CA SER A 193 -1.97 -13.95 -0.64
C SER A 193 -3.06 -13.93 0.44
N ILE A 194 -3.90 -12.90 0.42
CA ILE A 194 -5.00 -12.70 1.37
C ILE A 194 -6.34 -12.73 0.64
N SER A 195 -7.19 -13.68 1.02
CA SER A 195 -8.62 -13.61 0.74
C SER A 195 -9.27 -12.66 1.74
N TYR A 196 -9.83 -11.55 1.26
CA TYR A 196 -10.54 -10.58 2.10
C TYR A 196 -11.71 -11.22 2.83
N ASN A 197 -12.43 -12.14 2.18
CA ASN A 197 -13.57 -12.84 2.74
C ASN A 197 -13.17 -13.65 3.98
N GLU A 198 -12.13 -14.48 3.83
CA GLU A 198 -11.58 -15.28 4.94
C GLU A 198 -10.99 -14.38 6.03
N TRP A 199 -10.23 -13.35 5.63
CA TRP A 199 -9.66 -12.37 6.55
C TRP A 199 -10.73 -11.67 7.39
N PHE A 200 -11.89 -11.39 6.81
CA PHE A 200 -12.99 -10.71 7.51
C PHE A 200 -13.60 -11.59 8.60
N VAL A 201 -13.89 -12.87 8.30
CA VAL A 201 -14.64 -13.74 9.21
C VAL A 201 -13.76 -14.59 10.13
N ASN A 202 -12.57 -15.00 9.68
CA ASN A 202 -11.79 -16.05 10.32
C ASN A 202 -10.61 -15.48 11.14
N LYS A 203 -10.72 -15.55 12.47
CA LYS A 203 -9.66 -15.09 13.38
C LYS A 203 -8.35 -15.88 13.25
N ALA A 204 -8.44 -17.21 13.09
CA ALA A 204 -7.26 -18.05 12.93
C ALA A 204 -6.52 -17.74 11.62
N TYR A 205 -7.27 -17.45 10.55
CA TYR A 205 -6.68 -17.01 9.28
C TYR A 205 -5.92 -15.68 9.41
N ARG A 206 -6.46 -14.71 10.16
CA ARG A 206 -5.73 -13.47 10.48
C ARG A 206 -4.43 -13.74 11.24
N GLN A 207 -4.45 -14.66 12.20
CA GLN A 207 -3.25 -15.02 12.94
C GLN A 207 -2.17 -15.63 12.03
N LYS A 208 -2.55 -16.55 11.12
CA LYS A 208 -1.62 -17.11 10.12
C LYS A 208 -0.97 -16.04 9.25
N ILE A 209 -1.74 -15.01 8.86
CA ILE A 209 -1.20 -13.88 8.08
C ILE A 209 -0.18 -13.09 8.91
N THR A 210 -0.49 -12.82 10.19
CA THR A 210 0.45 -12.12 11.08
C THR A 210 1.74 -12.91 11.26
N GLU A 211 1.66 -14.22 11.48
CA GLU A 211 2.83 -15.11 11.58
C GLU A 211 3.68 -15.09 10.31
N ALA A 212 3.05 -15.04 9.12
CA ALA A 212 3.76 -14.95 7.85
C ALA A 212 4.47 -13.60 7.62
N LEU A 213 3.94 -12.51 8.18
CA LEU A 213 4.55 -11.17 8.10
C LEU A 213 5.69 -10.97 9.11
N GLY A 214 5.75 -11.79 10.16
CA GLY A 214 6.74 -11.75 11.25
C GLY A 214 6.65 -10.47 12.07
#